data_AF-A0A133UAE0-F1
#
_entry.id   AF-A0A133UAE0-F1
#
_cell.length_a   1.000
_cell.length_b   1.000
_cell.length_c   1.000
_cell.angle_alpha   90.00
_cell.angle_beta   90.00
_cell.angle_gamma   90.00
#
_symmetry.space_group_name_H-M   'P 1'
#
loop_
_entity.id
_entity.type
_entity.pdbx_description
1 polymer ?
#
loop_
_entity_poly.entity_id
_entity_poly.type
_entity_poly.pdbx_seq_one_letter_code
_entity_poly.pdbx_strand_id
1 'polypeptide(L)'
;MAYTDFHEKFPKVAEEETRSIIVTSYPKLPSGRYVLGELYCDEPDCDCRRVFFNVFYEEIEKTVAVVAYGWEDRDFYADWYGEDVPWIIDNLKGPTLNDASPQSKLAPKVLELVKQVLKDEQYVERIKRHYY
;
A
#
# COMPACT_ATOMS: atom_id res chain seq x y z
N MET A 1 0.10 -12.40 10.85
CA MET A 1 -0.16 -11.84 9.51
C MET A 1 1.12 -11.79 8.72
N ALA A 2 1.42 -12.87 8.01
CA ALA A 2 2.37 -12.81 6.91
C ALA A 2 1.72 -12.07 5.73
N TYR A 3 2.55 -11.39 4.96
CA TYR A 3 2.17 -10.71 3.73
C TYR A 3 3.15 -11.20 2.66
N THR A 4 2.64 -11.71 1.55
CA THR A 4 3.48 -12.12 0.41
C THR A 4 3.52 -11.01 -0.62
N ASP A 5 4.67 -10.86 -1.28
CA ASP A 5 4.81 -10.01 -2.45
C ASP A 5 3.97 -10.56 -3.61
N PHE A 6 3.15 -9.69 -4.20
CA PHE A 6 2.31 -10.04 -5.36
C PHE A 6 3.16 -10.48 -6.56
N HIS A 7 4.33 -9.86 -6.76
CA HIS A 7 5.25 -10.22 -7.83
C HIS A 7 5.85 -11.62 -7.65
N GLU A 8 6.05 -12.08 -6.41
CA GLU A 8 6.52 -13.45 -6.17
C GLU A 8 5.47 -14.49 -6.56
N LYS A 9 4.18 -14.22 -6.31
CA LYS A 9 3.08 -15.14 -6.67
C LYS A 9 2.64 -15.04 -8.13
N PHE A 10 2.60 -13.83 -8.69
CA PHE A 10 2.05 -13.54 -10.01
C PHE A 10 3.00 -12.67 -10.86
N PRO A 11 4.22 -13.15 -11.16
CA PRO A 11 5.27 -12.32 -11.76
C PRO A 11 4.86 -11.67 -13.08
N LYS A 12 4.19 -12.41 -13.98
CA LYS A 12 3.76 -11.87 -15.29
C LYS A 12 2.75 -10.74 -15.15
N VAL A 13 1.77 -10.90 -14.25
CA VAL A 13 0.75 -9.88 -14.02
C VAL A 13 1.39 -8.68 -13.32
N ALA A 14 2.26 -8.92 -12.34
CA ALA A 14 2.98 -7.86 -11.65
C ALA A 14 3.88 -7.05 -12.60
N GLU A 15 4.60 -7.68 -13.53
CA GLU A 15 5.41 -6.98 -14.54
C GLU A 15 4.58 -6.03 -15.43
N GLU A 16 3.35 -6.41 -15.75
CA GLU A 16 2.44 -5.61 -16.60
C GLU A 16 1.65 -4.56 -15.82
N GLU A 17 1.29 -4.85 -14.57
CA GLU A 17 0.25 -4.11 -13.84
C GLU A 17 0.75 -3.35 -12.60
N THR A 18 1.99 -3.59 -12.14
CA THR A 18 2.57 -2.85 -11.01
C THR A 18 2.66 -1.37 -11.36
N ARG A 19 2.08 -0.51 -10.50
CA ARG A 19 2.09 0.94 -10.74
C ARG A 19 3.40 1.56 -10.26
N SER A 20 3.85 2.55 -11.01
CA SER A 20 4.91 3.46 -10.59
C SER A 20 4.45 4.90 -10.68
N ILE A 21 4.94 5.75 -9.79
CA ILE A 21 4.76 7.19 -9.82
C ILE A 21 6.05 7.82 -10.33
N ILE A 22 5.97 8.57 -11.42
CA ILE A 22 7.09 9.32 -11.98
C ILE A 22 7.02 10.74 -11.43
N VAL A 23 7.96 11.11 -10.58
CA VAL A 23 8.07 12.44 -9.99
C VAL A 23 9.06 13.26 -10.80
N THR A 24 8.59 14.31 -11.46
CA THR A 24 9.47 15.27 -12.15
C THR A 24 9.77 16.49 -11.27
N SER A 25 8.78 16.95 -10.51
CA SER A 25 8.90 18.02 -9.53
C SER A 25 7.84 17.86 -8.44
N TYR A 26 8.26 17.66 -7.19
CA TYR A 26 7.36 17.63 -6.03
C TYR A 26 8.05 18.19 -4.78
N PRO A 27 7.39 19.04 -3.97
CA PRO A 27 8.03 19.67 -2.83
C PRO A 27 8.61 18.66 -1.83
N LYS A 28 9.92 18.77 -1.58
CA LYS A 28 10.68 17.94 -0.61
C LYS A 28 10.67 16.44 -0.96
N LEU A 29 10.45 16.08 -2.22
CA LEU A 29 10.59 14.72 -2.70
C LEU A 29 11.51 14.73 -3.94
N PRO A 30 12.57 13.90 -3.97
CA PRO A 30 13.43 13.78 -5.14
C PRO A 30 12.65 13.42 -6.41
N SER A 31 13.15 13.89 -7.55
CA SER A 31 12.65 13.44 -8.85
C SER A 31 13.12 12.00 -9.11
N GLY A 32 12.29 11.23 -9.80
CA GLY A 32 12.59 9.85 -10.17
C GLY A 32 11.35 8.96 -10.08
N ARG A 33 11.56 7.65 -10.12
CA ARG A 33 10.48 6.66 -10.17
C ARG A 33 10.28 5.95 -8.84
N TYR A 34 9.04 5.98 -8.36
CA TYR A 34 8.59 5.33 -7.13
C TYR A 34 7.65 4.18 -7.48
N VAL A 35 8.10 2.94 -7.35
CA VAL A 35 7.34 1.74 -7.67
C VAL A 35 6.51 1.32 -6.45
N LEU A 36 5.23 1.03 -6.67
CA LEU A 36 4.30 0.59 -5.64
C LEU A 36 4.24 -0.95 -5.64
N GLY A 37 5.25 -1.59 -5.02
CA GLY A 37 5.24 -3.04 -4.85
C GLY A 37 4.11 -3.46 -3.91
N GLU A 38 3.24 -4.36 -4.35
CA GLU A 38 2.04 -4.77 -3.62
C GLU A 38 2.30 -6.01 -2.79
N LEU A 39 1.92 -5.97 -1.51
CA LEU A 39 1.95 -7.12 -0.63
C LEU A 39 0.55 -7.38 -0.08
N TYR A 40 0.11 -8.63 -0.16
CA TYR A 40 -1.21 -9.09 0.28
C TYR A 40 -1.08 -10.14 1.37
N CYS A 41 -2.08 -10.20 2.26
CA CYS A 41 -2.14 -11.23 3.29
C CYS A 41 -2.25 -12.62 2.65
N ASP A 42 -1.49 -13.58 3.16
CA ASP A 42 -1.47 -14.97 2.69
C ASP A 42 -1.96 -15.97 3.74
N GLU A 43 -2.57 -15.48 4.81
CA GLU A 43 -3.23 -16.33 5.81
C GLU A 43 -4.56 -16.86 5.23
N PRO A 44 -4.75 -18.20 5.15
CA PRO A 44 -5.89 -18.81 4.45
C PRO A 44 -7.27 -18.35 4.91
N ASP A 45 -7.41 -17.99 6.19
CA ASP A 45 -8.69 -17.65 6.82
C ASP A 45 -8.83 -16.14 7.10
N CYS A 46 -8.00 -15.30 6.44
CA CYS A 46 -7.96 -13.87 6.68
C CYS A 46 -8.51 -13.06 5.48
N ASP A 47 -9.72 -12.51 5.61
CA ASP A 47 -10.27 -11.57 4.63
C ASP A 47 -10.00 -10.11 5.06
N CYS A 48 -8.74 -9.75 5.27
CA CYS A 48 -8.41 -8.42 5.80
C CYS A 48 -8.70 -7.29 4.82
N ARG A 49 -8.78 -7.57 3.50
CA ARG A 49 -9.07 -6.58 2.45
C ARG A 49 -8.14 -5.36 2.52
N ARG A 50 -6.84 -5.67 2.56
CA ARG A 50 -5.75 -4.71 2.67
C ARG A 50 -4.64 -5.04 1.69
N VAL A 51 -3.92 -4.00 1.29
CA VAL A 51 -2.63 -4.10 0.61
C VAL A 51 -1.60 -3.27 1.35
N PHE A 52 -0.36 -3.76 1.37
CA PHE A 52 0.79 -2.97 1.80
C PHE A 52 1.58 -2.60 0.55
N PHE A 53 1.79 -1.31 0.31
CA PHE A 53 2.70 -0.84 -0.72
C PHE A 53 4.09 -0.71 -0.13
N ASN A 54 4.99 -1.60 -0.53
CA ASN A 54 6.42 -1.44 -0.33
C ASN A 54 6.95 -0.48 -1.41
N VAL A 55 7.03 0.82 -1.07
CA VAL A 55 7.35 1.85 -2.05
C VAL A 55 8.87 1.89 -2.28
N PHE A 56 9.27 1.40 -3.45
CA PHE A 56 10.66 1.32 -3.88
C PHE A 56 11.04 2.53 -4.72
N TYR A 57 12.11 3.22 -4.34
CA TYR A 57 12.67 4.33 -5.11
C TYR A 57 13.82 3.83 -5.97
N GLU A 58 13.59 3.77 -7.29
CA GLU A 58 14.50 3.13 -8.25
C GLU A 58 15.88 3.80 -8.27
N GLU A 59 15.96 5.12 -8.13
CA GLU A 59 17.22 5.87 -8.27
C GLU A 59 18.29 5.54 -7.23
N ILE A 60 17.90 4.98 -6.07
CA ILE A 60 18.82 4.53 -5.03
C ILE A 60 18.62 3.06 -4.67
N GLU A 61 17.77 2.36 -5.42
CA GLU A 61 17.40 0.97 -5.24
C GLU A 61 16.98 0.60 -3.81
N LYS A 62 16.12 1.41 -3.19
CA LYS A 62 15.68 1.18 -1.80
C LYS A 62 14.19 1.42 -1.60
N THR A 63 13.61 0.62 -0.70
CA THR A 63 12.35 0.96 -0.04
C THR A 63 12.50 2.27 0.72
N VAL A 64 11.61 3.22 0.43
CA VAL A 64 11.58 4.53 1.08
C VAL A 64 10.37 4.72 1.99
N ALA A 65 9.32 3.91 1.80
CA ALA A 65 8.15 3.90 2.66
C ALA A 65 7.41 2.56 2.56
N VAL A 66 6.71 2.18 3.62
CA VAL A 66 5.68 1.14 3.57
C VAL A 66 4.34 1.77 3.92
N VAL A 67 3.40 1.75 2.97
CA VAL A 67 2.06 2.34 3.11
C VAL A 67 1.04 1.21 3.17
N ALA A 68 0.33 1.08 4.28
CA ALA A 68 -0.82 0.18 4.39
C ALA A 68 -2.06 0.87 3.81
N TYR A 69 -2.89 0.14 3.08
CA TYR A 69 -4.16 0.63 2.56
C TYR A 69 -5.27 -0.41 2.76
N GLY A 70 -6.28 -0.03 3.53
CA GLY A 70 -7.55 -0.75 3.63
C GLY A 70 -8.66 -0.03 2.87
N TRP A 71 -9.42 -0.74 2.04
CA TRP A 71 -10.47 -0.14 1.21
C TRP A 71 -11.89 -0.25 1.79
N GLU A 72 -12.07 -0.97 2.89
CA GLU A 72 -13.37 -1.10 3.55
C GLU A 72 -13.64 0.06 4.52
N ASP A 73 -14.86 0.12 5.01
CA ASP A 73 -15.28 1.10 6.00
C ASP A 73 -14.88 0.72 7.43
N ARG A 74 -15.25 1.59 8.37
CA ARG A 74 -14.91 1.43 9.79
C ARG A 74 -15.60 0.21 10.38
N ASP A 75 -16.86 -0.02 10.02
CA ASP A 75 -17.70 -1.07 10.59
C ASP A 75 -17.12 -2.44 10.22
N PHE A 76 -16.74 -2.61 8.94
CA PHE A 76 -16.02 -3.80 8.49
C PHE A 76 -14.75 -4.06 9.31
N TYR A 77 -13.91 -3.04 9.50
CA TYR A 77 -12.64 -3.22 10.22
C TYR A 77 -12.83 -3.43 11.72
N ALA A 78 -13.86 -2.85 12.34
CA ALA A 78 -14.20 -3.13 13.73
C ALA A 78 -14.66 -4.58 13.91
N ASP A 79 -15.51 -5.08 13.02
CA ASP A 79 -15.97 -6.47 13.01
C ASP A 79 -14.81 -7.45 12.74
N TRP A 80 -13.98 -7.16 11.73
CA TRP A 80 -12.82 -7.98 11.37
C TRP A 80 -11.76 -8.02 12.48
N TYR A 81 -11.51 -6.88 13.15
CA TYR A 81 -10.58 -6.81 14.27
C TYR A 81 -11.14 -7.47 15.54
N GLY A 82 -12.47 -7.54 15.67
CA GLY A 82 -13.18 -8.11 16.81
C GLY A 82 -13.45 -7.12 17.95
N GLU A 83 -12.93 -5.89 17.85
CA GLU A 83 -13.14 -4.81 18.82
C GLU A 83 -13.15 -3.43 18.13
N ASP A 84 -14.04 -2.51 18.53
CA ASP A 84 -14.01 -1.13 18.04
C ASP A 84 -13.03 -0.29 18.87
N VAL A 85 -11.75 -0.42 18.55
CA VAL A 85 -10.67 0.40 19.12
C VAL A 85 -10.35 1.55 18.15
N PRO A 86 -10.83 2.80 18.39
CA PRO A 86 -10.88 3.83 17.35
C PRO A 86 -9.54 4.10 16.67
N TRP A 87 -8.45 4.22 17.45
CA TRP A 87 -7.13 4.51 16.93
C TRP A 87 -6.53 3.36 16.11
N ILE A 88 -6.94 2.11 16.34
CA ILE A 88 -6.55 0.96 15.52
C ILE A 88 -7.37 1.00 14.23
N ILE A 89 -8.70 1.07 14.34
CA ILE A 89 -9.60 0.99 13.19
C ILE A 89 -9.35 2.14 12.20
N ASP A 90 -9.07 3.34 12.69
CA ASP A 90 -8.73 4.49 11.85
C ASP A 90 -7.38 4.29 11.11
N ASN A 91 -6.45 3.49 11.64
CA ASN A 91 -5.23 3.08 10.94
C ASN A 91 -5.45 1.85 10.03
N LEU A 92 -6.54 1.11 10.23
CA LEU A 92 -6.90 0.04 9.33
C LEU A 92 -7.52 0.59 8.04
N LYS A 93 -8.31 1.64 8.15
CA LYS A 93 -9.00 2.25 7.01
C LYS A 93 -8.13 3.25 6.26
N GLY A 94 -8.13 3.13 4.94
CA GLY A 94 -7.46 4.07 4.04
C GLY A 94 -5.93 3.97 4.10
N PRO A 95 -5.24 4.85 3.37
CA PRO A 95 -3.78 4.83 3.30
C PRO A 95 -3.13 5.46 4.54
N THR A 96 -2.29 4.69 5.23
CA THR A 96 -1.47 5.12 6.37
C THR A 96 -0.04 4.58 6.24
N LEU A 97 0.93 5.19 6.94
CA LEU A 97 2.26 4.57 7.06
C LEU A 97 2.15 3.36 7.98
N ASN A 98 2.75 2.24 7.58
CA ASN A 98 2.85 1.10 8.49
C ASN A 98 3.92 1.39 9.55
N ASP A 99 3.49 1.66 10.79
CA ASP A 99 4.37 2.01 11.90
C ASP A 99 5.35 0.89 12.28
N ALA A 100 4.97 -0.37 12.00
CA ALA A 100 5.82 -1.54 12.24
C ALA A 100 6.90 -1.75 11.16
N SER A 101 6.93 -0.95 10.10
CA SER A 101 7.91 -1.04 9.02
C SER A 101 8.95 0.07 9.07
N PRO A 102 10.17 -0.17 8.54
CA PRO A 102 11.14 0.90 8.34
C PRO A 102 10.57 2.02 7.44
N GLN A 103 10.77 3.27 7.84
CA GLN A 103 10.38 4.44 7.08
C GLN A 103 11.59 5.35 6.83
N SER A 104 11.70 5.90 5.63
CA SER A 104 12.70 6.94 5.35
C SER A 104 12.16 8.34 5.67
N LYS A 105 13.02 9.36 5.60
CA LYS A 105 12.60 10.77 5.70
C LYS A 105 11.63 11.20 4.57
N LEU A 106 11.56 10.43 3.48
CA LEU A 106 10.65 10.68 2.35
C LEU A 106 9.23 10.16 2.62
N ALA A 107 9.05 9.25 3.58
CA ALA A 107 7.81 8.53 3.79
C ALA A 107 6.55 9.42 3.92
N PRO A 108 6.56 10.56 4.64
CA PRO A 108 5.40 11.44 4.69
C PRO A 108 4.99 11.99 3.32
N LYS A 109 5.96 12.33 2.47
CA LYS A 109 5.71 12.85 1.11
C LYS A 109 5.31 11.74 0.13
N VAL A 110 5.87 10.55 0.31
CA VAL A 110 5.44 9.36 -0.43
C VAL A 110 3.99 9.01 -0.09
N LEU A 111 3.58 9.06 1.18
CA LEU A 111 2.19 8.84 1.58
C LEU A 111 1.24 9.83 0.89
N GLU A 112 1.60 11.11 0.79
CA GLU A 112 0.81 12.11 0.06
C GLU A 112 0.61 11.72 -1.42
N LEU A 113 1.65 11.21 -2.08
CA LEU A 113 1.55 10.74 -3.47
C LEU A 113 0.67 9.50 -3.59
N VAL A 114 0.86 8.50 -2.72
CA VAL A 114 0.02 7.30 -2.72
C VAL A 114 -1.45 7.67 -2.49
N LYS A 115 -1.74 8.60 -1.58
CA LYS A 115 -3.07 9.18 -1.38
C LYS A 115 -3.67 9.81 -2.64
N GLN A 116 -2.87 10.44 -3.49
CA GLN A 116 -3.35 10.99 -4.75
C GLN A 116 -3.65 9.90 -5.77
N VAL A 117 -2.79 8.89 -5.87
CA VAL A 117 -2.95 7.75 -6.77
C VAL A 117 -4.18 6.91 -6.41
N LEU A 118 -4.46 6.72 -5.12
CA LEU A 118 -5.64 5.97 -4.65
C LEU A 118 -6.98 6.70 -4.85
N LYS A 119 -6.98 7.93 -5.41
CA LYS A 119 -8.22 8.58 -5.89
C LYS A 119 -8.69 8.04 -7.23
N ASP A 120 -7.81 7.33 -7.95
CA ASP A 120 -8.12 6.69 -9.21
C ASP A 120 -8.86 5.38 -8.95
N GLU A 121 -10.18 5.38 -9.17
CA GLU A 121 -11.04 4.22 -8.92
C GLU A 121 -10.62 3.00 -9.74
N GLN A 122 -10.14 3.16 -10.97
CA GLN A 122 -9.69 2.04 -11.80
C GLN A 122 -8.47 1.35 -11.18
N TYR A 123 -7.61 2.12 -10.52
CA TYR A 123 -6.47 1.56 -9.81
C TYR A 123 -6.87 0.85 -8.52
N VAL A 124 -7.83 1.41 -7.77
CA VAL A 124 -8.39 0.76 -6.58
C VAL A 124 -9.04 -0.58 -6.94
N GLU A 125 -9.82 -0.63 -8.02
CA GLU A 125 -10.43 -1.88 -8.48
C GLU A 125 -9.37 -2.90 -8.95
N ARG A 126 -8.26 -2.45 -9.52
CA ARG A 126 -7.14 -3.33 -9.85
C ARG A 126 -6.49 -3.94 -8.61
N ILE A 127 -6.23 -3.13 -7.58
CA ILE A 127 -5.71 -3.60 -6.28
C ILE A 127 -6.64 -4.68 -5.70
N LYS A 128 -7.96 -4.43 -5.69
CA LYS A 128 -8.94 -5.41 -5.21
C LYS A 128 -8.93 -6.69 -6.04
N ARG A 129 -8.81 -6.58 -7.36
CA ARG A 129 -8.69 -7.75 -8.25
C ARG A 129 -7.44 -8.57 -7.99
N HIS A 130 -6.32 -7.96 -7.59
CA HIS A 130 -5.10 -8.70 -7.25
C HIS A 130 -5.22 -9.46 -5.93
N TYR A 131 -6.13 -9.02 -5.05
CA TYR A 131 -6.38 -9.63 -3.76
C TYR A 131 -7.28 -10.88 -3.85
N TYR A 132 -8.28 -10.90 -4.76
CA TYR A 132 -9.23 -12.00 -4.95
C TYR A 132 -8.77 -13.01 -6.01
#